data_AF-A0A0J7K206-F1
#
_entry.id   AF-A0A0J7K206-F1
#
_cell.length_a   1.000
_cell.length_b   1.000
_cell.length_c   1.000
_cell.angle_alpha   90.00
_cell.angle_beta   90.00
_cell.angle_gamma   90.00
#
_symmetry.space_group_name_H-M   'P 1'
#
loop_
_entity.id
_entity.type
_entity.pdbx_description
1 polymer ?
#
loop_
_entity_poly.entity_id
_entity_poly.type
_entity_poly.pdbx_seq_one_letter_code
_entity_poly.pdbx_strand_id
1 'polypeptide(L)'
;MRNGLGTVWARCPLAAATTIAARKKVNIGWTVVRVELLQARPIQCFKCWGFGHVRFACTSSVDRSRSCFNCGKEGHSLRDCQLPSYCVVCAAEGKGSNHRLGSTLCEANRKPKRPRPGALKSTMLGRRKSNDNNTDNEL
;
A
#
# COMPACT_ATOMS: atom_id res chain seq x y z
N MET A 1 -24.70 -3.56 20.28
CA MET A 1 -25.35 -2.27 20.00
C MET A 1 -24.64 -1.65 18.81
N ARG A 2 -25.32 -1.41 17.68
CA ARG A 2 -24.70 -0.76 16.51
C ARG A 2 -24.95 0.74 16.67
N ASN A 3 -23.90 1.53 16.76
CA ASN A 3 -23.95 2.93 17.17
C ASN A 3 -24.59 3.87 16.12
N GLY A 4 -25.39 3.36 15.18
CA GLY A 4 -26.09 4.14 14.13
C GLY A 4 -25.19 4.84 13.10
N LEU A 5 -23.89 4.94 13.35
CA LEU A 5 -22.92 5.62 12.50
C LEU A 5 -22.40 4.65 11.42
N GLY A 6 -22.50 5.06 10.16
CA GLY A 6 -21.99 4.32 9.00
C GLY A 6 -21.06 5.18 8.14
N THR A 7 -20.23 4.52 7.33
CA THR A 7 -19.35 5.18 6.37
C THR A 7 -19.81 4.85 4.95
N VAL A 8 -19.89 5.86 4.09
CA VAL A 8 -20.27 5.72 2.68
C VAL A 8 -19.19 6.31 1.78
N TRP A 9 -19.02 5.72 0.60
CA TRP A 9 -18.10 6.18 -0.43
C TRP A 9 -18.94 6.79 -1.56
N ALA A 10 -18.71 8.07 -1.86
CA ALA A 10 -19.38 8.76 -2.95
C ALA A 10 -18.36 9.20 -4.01
N ARG A 11 -18.70 9.00 -5.29
CA ARG A 11 -17.95 9.60 -6.40
C ARG A 11 -18.41 11.05 -6.58
N CYS A 12 -17.47 11.98 -6.65
CA CYS A 12 -17.77 13.38 -6.96
C CYS A 12 -16.68 13.99 -7.86
N PRO A 13 -16.99 15.09 -8.57
CA PRO A 13 -15.99 15.83 -9.33
C PRO A 13 -14.86 16.34 -8.44
N LEU A 14 -13.64 16.37 -8.95
CA LEU A 14 -12.45 16.71 -8.16
C LEU A 14 -12.55 18.10 -7.49
N ALA A 15 -13.16 19.08 -8.16
CA ALA A 15 -13.37 20.43 -7.61
C ALA A 15 -14.30 20.45 -6.38
N ALA A 16 -15.37 19.64 -6.41
CA ALA A 16 -16.24 19.47 -5.25
C ALA A 16 -15.51 18.71 -4.13
N ALA A 17 -14.73 17.70 -4.50
CA ALA A 17 -13.96 16.89 -3.55
C ALA A 17 -12.95 17.74 -2.76
N THR A 18 -12.23 18.65 -3.43
CA THR A 18 -11.21 19.50 -2.79
C THR A 18 -11.82 20.51 -1.84
N THR A 19 -12.92 21.16 -2.23
CA THR A 19 -13.64 22.13 -1.38
C THR A 19 -14.24 21.48 -0.14
N ILE A 20 -14.85 20.30 -0.30
CA ILE A 20 -15.39 19.51 0.81
C ILE A 20 -14.27 19.02 1.73
N ALA A 21 -13.18 18.51 1.17
CA ALA A 21 -12.04 18.02 1.93
C ALA A 21 -11.35 19.15 2.74
N ALA A 22 -11.32 20.38 2.22
CA ALA A 22 -10.82 21.54 2.95
C ALA A 22 -11.69 21.86 4.18
N ARG A 23 -13.01 21.72 4.05
CA ARG A 23 -13.97 21.97 5.15
C ARG A 23 -14.04 20.80 6.15
N LYS A 24 -13.65 19.58 5.77
CA LYS A 24 -13.66 18.33 6.56
C LYS A 24 -15.03 17.87 7.09
N LYS A 25 -16.09 18.66 6.87
CA LYS A 25 -17.46 18.36 7.30
C LYS A 25 -18.46 18.79 6.24
N VAL A 26 -19.51 17.99 6.09
CA VAL A 26 -20.65 18.26 5.20
C VAL A 26 -21.93 18.05 5.98
N ASN A 27 -22.89 18.94 5.78
CA ASN A 27 -24.22 18.80 6.36
C ASN A 27 -25.09 17.99 5.41
N ILE A 28 -25.67 16.90 5.90
CA ILE A 28 -26.65 16.07 5.18
C ILE A 28 -27.95 16.17 5.99
N GLY A 29 -28.88 17.02 5.52
CA GLY A 29 -30.06 17.41 6.30
C GLY A 29 -29.64 18.05 7.63
N TRP A 30 -30.08 17.44 8.73
CA TRP A 30 -29.79 17.89 10.11
C TRP A 30 -28.52 17.29 10.72
N THR A 31 -27.79 16.44 9.98
CA THR A 31 -26.61 15.75 10.50
C THR A 31 -25.33 16.32 9.90
N VAL A 32 -24.29 16.43 10.71
CA VAL A 32 -22.93 16.82 10.27
C VAL A 32 -22.08 15.56 10.11
N VAL A 33 -21.57 15.31 8.90
CA VAL A 33 -20.76 14.14 8.58
C VAL A 33 -19.32 14.57 8.35
N ARG A 34 -18.36 13.80 8.89
CA ARG A 34 -16.93 14.01 8.63
C ARG A 34 -16.57 13.46 7.26
N VAL A 35 -15.83 14.23 6.48
CA VAL A 35 -15.44 13.84 5.13
C VAL A 35 -13.93 13.84 5.00
N GLU A 36 -13.41 12.76 4.41
CA GLU A 36 -11.99 12.60 4.09
C GLU A 36 -11.83 12.30 2.60
N LEU A 37 -10.86 12.97 1.97
CA LEU A 37 -10.53 12.70 0.58
C LEU A 37 -9.72 11.40 0.50
N LEU A 38 -10.27 10.45 -0.24
CA LEU A 38 -9.67 9.14 -0.39
C LEU A 38 -8.73 9.13 -1.57
N GLN A 39 -7.56 8.52 -1.39
CA GLN A 39 -6.60 8.36 -2.48
C GLN A 39 -7.23 7.50 -3.58
N ALA A 40 -6.94 7.88 -4.83
CA ALA A 40 -7.41 7.12 -5.98
C ALA A 40 -6.99 5.66 -5.84
N ARG A 41 -7.96 4.75 -5.96
CA ARG A 41 -7.68 3.31 -5.94
C ARG A 41 -6.79 3.01 -7.15
N PRO A 42 -5.57 2.52 -6.94
CA PRO A 42 -4.63 2.28 -8.01
C PRO A 42 -5.13 1.15 -8.90
N ILE A 43 -4.84 1.27 -10.19
CA ILE A 43 -5.23 0.28 -11.17
C ILE A 43 -4.43 -1.00 -10.93
N GLN A 44 -5.13 -2.13 -10.90
CA GLN A 44 -4.55 -3.43 -10.60
C GLN A 44 -4.86 -4.40 -11.74
N CYS A 45 -3.84 -5.12 -12.18
CA CYS A 45 -3.97 -6.15 -13.19
C CYS A 45 -4.43 -7.46 -12.56
N PHE A 46 -5.59 -7.97 -12.98
CA PHE A 46 -6.12 -9.24 -12.44
C PHE A 46 -5.42 -10.49 -13.00
N LYS A 47 -4.58 -10.35 -14.05
CA LYS A 47 -3.78 -11.45 -14.62
C LYS A 47 -2.50 -11.68 -13.82
N CYS A 48 -1.63 -10.67 -13.74
CA CYS A 48 -0.33 -10.82 -13.08
C CYS A 48 -0.32 -10.34 -11.62
N TRP A 49 -1.37 -9.64 -11.19
CA TRP A 49 -1.54 -9.02 -9.86
C TRP A 49 -0.67 -7.79 -9.60
N GLY A 50 0.04 -7.30 -10.62
CA GLY A 50 0.78 -6.04 -10.57
C GLY A 50 -0.13 -4.80 -10.60
N PHE A 51 0.45 -3.65 -10.26
CA PHE A 51 -0.21 -2.35 -10.28
C PHE A 51 0.21 -1.53 -11.51
N GLY A 52 -0.63 -0.56 -11.93
CA GLY A 52 -0.31 0.39 -13.00
C GLY A 52 -0.85 0.04 -14.39
N HIS A 53 -1.43 -1.16 -14.59
CA HIS A 53 -2.05 -1.56 -15.86
C HIS A 53 -3.27 -2.48 -15.65
N VAL A 54 -4.03 -2.71 -16.73
CA VAL A 54 -5.17 -3.64 -16.79
C VAL A 54 -4.79 -4.93 -17.53
N ARG A 55 -5.62 -5.98 -17.44
CA ARG A 55 -5.39 -7.29 -18.08
C ARG A 55 -5.03 -7.19 -19.56
N PHE A 56 -5.70 -6.34 -20.32
CA PHE A 56 -5.46 -6.16 -21.76
C PHE A 56 -4.08 -5.56 -22.10
N ALA A 57 -3.49 -4.79 -21.17
CA ALA A 57 -2.18 -4.18 -21.34
C ALA A 57 -1.07 -4.93 -20.56
N CYS A 58 -1.34 -6.17 -20.14
CA CYS A 58 -0.41 -6.95 -19.32
C CYS A 58 0.63 -7.65 -20.19
N THR A 59 1.89 -7.25 -20.06
CA THR A 59 3.04 -7.88 -20.75
C THR A 59 3.62 -9.07 -19.99
N SER A 60 3.24 -9.28 -18.72
CA SER A 60 3.77 -10.38 -17.91
C SER A 60 3.34 -11.76 -18.44
N SER A 61 4.27 -12.70 -18.44
CA SER A 61 4.04 -14.12 -18.77
C SER A 61 3.27 -14.87 -17.68
N VAL A 62 3.36 -14.42 -16.43
CA VAL A 62 2.71 -15.09 -15.30
C VAL A 62 1.22 -14.78 -15.26
N ASP A 63 0.39 -15.83 -15.30
CA ASP A 63 -1.06 -15.75 -15.13
C ASP A 63 -1.47 -16.34 -13.77
N ARG A 64 -2.09 -15.50 -12.94
CA ARG A 64 -2.63 -15.81 -11.62
C ARG A 64 -4.14 -15.59 -11.56
N SER A 65 -4.81 -15.51 -12.72
CA SER A 65 -6.25 -15.24 -12.81
C SER A 65 -7.10 -16.31 -12.10
N ARG A 66 -6.59 -17.54 -11.98
CA ARG A 66 -7.26 -18.66 -11.29
C ARG A 66 -6.81 -18.87 -9.85
N SER A 67 -5.86 -18.06 -9.38
CA SER A 67 -5.33 -18.16 -8.03
C SER A 67 -6.23 -17.40 -7.04
N CYS A 68 -6.29 -17.86 -5.80
CA CYS A 68 -7.05 -17.21 -4.75
C CYS A 68 -6.44 -15.86 -4.36
N PHE A 69 -7.23 -14.79 -4.44
CA PHE A 69 -6.79 -13.41 -4.14
C PHE A 69 -6.30 -13.17 -2.69
N ASN A 70 -6.55 -14.10 -1.76
CA ASN A 70 -6.06 -14.01 -0.38
C ASN A 70 -4.71 -14.69 -0.18
N CYS A 71 -4.55 -15.93 -0.65
CA CYS A 71 -3.38 -16.77 -0.34
C CYS A 71 -2.51 -17.13 -1.56
N GLY A 72 -2.96 -16.83 -2.78
CA GLY A 72 -2.21 -17.11 -4.00
C GLY A 72 -2.25 -18.56 -4.51
N LYS A 73 -2.93 -19.49 -3.81
CA LYS A 73 -3.07 -20.89 -4.24
C LYS A 73 -4.28 -21.08 -5.16
N GLU A 74 -4.21 -22.07 -6.04
CA GLU A 74 -5.33 -22.48 -6.90
C GLU A 74 -6.26 -23.46 -6.18
N GLY A 75 -7.43 -23.74 -6.79
CA GLY A 75 -8.39 -24.74 -6.29
C GLY A 75 -9.48 -24.22 -5.37
N HIS A 76 -9.48 -22.93 -5.00
CA HIS A 76 -10.56 -22.31 -4.25
C HIS A 76 -10.70 -20.81 -4.55
N SER A 77 -11.89 -20.26 -4.31
CA SER A 77 -12.17 -18.84 -4.45
C SER A 77 -11.80 -18.07 -3.19
N LEU A 78 -11.79 -16.74 -3.26
CA LEU A 78 -11.61 -15.89 -2.08
C LEU A 78 -12.66 -16.15 -0.99
N ARG A 79 -13.87 -16.58 -1.36
CA ARG A 79 -14.97 -16.84 -0.42
C ARG A 79 -14.74 -18.11 0.41
N ASP A 80 -14.06 -19.08 -0.17
CA ASP A 80 -13.84 -20.41 0.41
C ASP A 80 -12.43 -20.55 1.01
N CYS A 81 -11.67 -19.45 1.05
CA CYS A 81 -10.30 -19.45 1.52
C CYS A 81 -10.21 -19.52 3.05
N GLN A 82 -9.65 -20.62 3.55
CA GLN A 82 -9.34 -20.83 4.98
C GLN A 82 -7.86 -20.59 5.33
N LEU A 83 -7.05 -20.24 4.32
CA LEU A 83 -5.61 -20.03 4.48
C LEU A 83 -5.32 -18.60 4.96
N PRO A 84 -4.19 -18.38 5.66
CA PRO A 84 -3.76 -17.04 6.05
C PRO A 84 -3.48 -16.17 4.81
N SER A 85 -3.58 -14.86 4.98
CA SER A 85 -3.34 -13.91 3.90
C SER A 85 -1.87 -13.92 3.48
N TYR A 86 -1.62 -14.10 2.19
CA TYR A 86 -0.30 -14.16 1.60
C TYR A 86 -0.22 -13.37 0.30
N CYS A 87 0.70 -12.41 0.24
CA CYS A 87 0.91 -11.56 -0.92
C CYS A 87 2.01 -12.14 -1.82
N VAL A 88 1.61 -12.77 -2.92
CA VAL A 88 2.53 -13.35 -3.92
C VAL A 88 3.42 -12.31 -4.60
N VAL A 89 2.96 -11.05 -4.71
CA VAL A 89 3.74 -9.97 -5.34
C VAL A 89 4.87 -9.53 -4.43
N CYS A 90 4.58 -9.27 -3.15
CA CYS A 90 5.61 -8.91 -2.18
C CYS A 90 6.57 -10.09 -1.91
N ALA A 91 6.07 -11.33 -1.93
CA ALA A 91 6.92 -12.52 -1.84
C ALA A 91 7.91 -12.62 -3.02
N ALA A 92 7.46 -12.36 -4.25
CA ALA A 92 8.34 -12.35 -5.43
C ALA A 92 9.39 -11.24 -5.36
N GLU A 93 9.10 -10.13 -4.68
CA GLU A 93 10.03 -9.01 -4.44
C GLU A 93 10.91 -9.19 -3.19
N GLY A 94 10.79 -10.31 -2.46
CA GLY A 94 11.55 -10.56 -1.23
C GLY A 94 11.13 -9.71 -0.02
N LYS A 95 9.94 -9.10 -0.06
CA LYS A 95 9.37 -8.29 1.02
C LYS A 95 8.46 -9.15 1.92
N GLY A 96 8.12 -8.63 3.10
CA GLY A 96 7.21 -9.30 4.03
C GLY A 96 5.87 -9.64 3.38
N SER A 97 5.55 -10.93 3.26
CA SER A 97 4.42 -11.44 2.46
C SER A 97 3.16 -11.78 3.26
N ASN A 98 3.19 -11.66 4.60
CA ASN A 98 2.08 -11.96 5.51
C ASN A 98 1.02 -10.84 5.53
N HIS A 99 0.42 -10.56 4.37
CA HIS A 99 -0.66 -9.60 4.24
C HIS A 99 -1.48 -9.89 2.98
N ARG A 100 -2.69 -9.32 2.90
CA ARG A 100 -3.52 -9.40 1.70
C ARG A 100 -3.04 -8.42 0.63
N LEU A 101 -2.94 -8.87 -0.62
CA LEU A 101 -2.56 -8.04 -1.76
C LEU A 101 -3.40 -6.75 -1.84
N GLY A 102 -2.73 -5.60 -2.01
CA GLY A 102 -3.37 -4.29 -2.09
C GLY A 102 -3.90 -3.73 -0.76
N SER A 103 -3.69 -4.44 0.37
CA SER A 103 -3.95 -3.89 1.71
C SER A 103 -3.01 -2.72 2.04
N THR A 104 -3.28 -2.02 3.14
CA THR A 104 -2.43 -0.92 3.61
C THR A 104 -1.00 -1.35 3.94
N LEU A 105 -0.78 -2.63 4.23
CA LEU A 105 0.53 -3.23 4.50
C LEU A 105 1.25 -3.69 3.22
N CYS A 106 0.56 -3.74 2.08
CA CYS A 106 1.14 -4.13 0.80
C CYS A 106 2.01 -3.04 0.21
N GLU A 107 3.33 -3.26 0.22
CA GLU A 107 4.30 -2.30 -0.30
C GLU A 107 4.30 -2.19 -1.82
N ALA A 108 3.89 -3.24 -2.54
CA ALA A 108 3.75 -3.22 -4.00
C ALA A 108 2.77 -2.12 -4.49
N ASN A 109 1.94 -1.59 -3.60
CA ASN A 109 0.95 -0.56 -3.91
C ASN A 109 1.15 0.76 -3.13
N ARG A 110 2.19 0.87 -2.30
CA ARG A 110 2.43 2.10 -1.53
C ARG A 110 3.12 3.13 -2.42
N LYS A 111 2.44 4.23 -2.71
CA LYS A 111 3.13 5.43 -3.20
C LYS A 111 4.14 5.87 -2.14
N PRO A 112 5.39 6.21 -2.50
CA PRO A 112 6.32 6.78 -1.54
C PRO A 112 5.67 8.03 -0.92
N LYS A 113 5.66 8.14 0.41
CA LYS A 113 5.23 9.37 1.07
C LYS A 113 6.15 10.48 0.57
N ARG A 114 5.61 11.50 -0.10
CA ARG A 114 6.37 12.70 -0.42
C ARG A 114 6.97 13.20 0.90
N PRO A 115 8.28 13.49 0.96
CA PRO A 115 8.86 14.08 2.16
C PRO A 115 8.08 15.36 2.49
N ARG A 116 7.82 15.60 3.78
CA ARG A 116 7.20 16.85 4.21
C ARG A 116 8.13 17.99 3.79
N PRO A 117 7.62 19.10 3.23
CA PRO A 117 8.44 20.29 3.02
C PRO A 117 9.04 20.68 4.39
N GLY A 118 10.37 20.62 4.52
CA GLY A 118 11.08 20.97 5.76
C GLY A 118 11.84 19.85 6.49
N ALA A 119 11.78 18.58 6.03
CA ALA A 119 12.64 17.53 6.58
C ALA A 119 14.03 17.54 5.91
N LEU A 120 14.88 18.52 6.26
CA LEU A 120 16.30 18.50 5.92
C LEU A 120 16.95 17.32 6.65
N LYS A 121 17.52 16.38 5.89
CA LYS A 121 18.32 15.29 6.44
C LYS A 121 19.61 15.90 6.99
N SER A 122 19.78 15.90 8.31
CA SER A 122 21.10 16.12 8.92
C SER A 122 21.95 14.87 8.68
N THR A 123 22.53 14.75 7.48
CA THR A 123 23.63 13.83 7.25
C THR A 123 24.85 14.35 8.01
N MET A 124 25.09 13.80 9.21
CA MET A 124 26.39 13.85 9.86
C MET A 124 27.41 13.15 8.95
N LEU A 125 28.24 13.94 8.28
CA LEU A 125 29.44 13.47 7.60
C LEU A 125 30.60 13.47 8.59
N GLY A 126 31.24 12.30 8.73
CA GLY A 126 32.68 12.22 8.99
C GLY A 126 33.13 11.75 10.38
N ARG A 127 33.01 10.45 10.67
CA ARG A 127 33.97 9.79 11.58
C ARG A 127 34.95 8.97 10.75
N ARG A 128 36.16 9.51 10.60
CA ARG A 128 37.32 8.81 10.04
C ARG A 128 37.53 7.51 10.82
N LYS A 129 37.65 6.37 10.13
CA LYS A 129 38.19 5.14 10.73
C LYS A 129 39.70 5.37 10.91
N SER A 130 40.16 5.45 12.16
CA SER A 130 41.55 5.18 12.49
C SER A 130 41.81 3.70 12.22
N ASN A 131 42.88 3.41 11.49
CA ASN A 131 43.33 2.06 11.18
C ASN A 131 44.51 1.79 12.12
N ASP A 132 44.21 1.27 13.32
CA ASP A 132 45.23 0.89 14.30
C ASP A 132 45.63 -0.57 14.02
N ASN A 133 46.57 -0.76 13.09
CA ASN A 133 47.33 -1.99 12.98
C ASN A 133 48.59 -1.83 13.83
N ASN A 134 48.52 -2.29 15.08
CA ASN A 134 49.69 -2.48 15.93
C ASN A 134 49.81 -3.98 16.23
N THR A 135 50.73 -4.64 15.53
CA THR A 135 51.27 -5.94 15.92
C THR A 135 52.77 -5.77 16.08
N ASP A 136 53.15 -5.29 17.26
CA ASP A 136 54.49 -5.46 17.81
C ASP A 136 54.34 -6.38 19.01
N ASN A 137 54.83 -7.62 18.91
CA ASN A 137 55.98 -7.99 19.73
C ASN A 137 56.55 -9.36 19.33
N GLU A 138 57.83 -9.34 19.00
CA GLU A 138 58.75 -10.47 19.06
C GLU A 138 58.92 -10.94 20.52
N LEU A 139 58.94 -12.25 20.72
CA LEU A 139 59.98 -13.04 21.44
C LEU A 139 59.63 -14.53 21.34
#